data_AF-A0A429WX64-F1
#
_entry.id   AF-A0A429WX64-F1
#
_cell.length_a   1.000
_cell.length_b   1.000
_cell.length_c   1.000
_cell.angle_alpha   90.00
_cell.angle_beta   90.00
_cell.angle_gamma   90.00
#
_symmetry.space_group_name_H-M   'P 1'
#
loop_
_entity.id
_entity.type
_entity.pdbx_description
1 polymer ?
#
loop_
_entity_poly.entity_id
_entity_poly.type
_entity_poly.pdbx_seq_one_letter_code
_entity_poly.pdbx_strand_id
1 'polypeptide(L)' 'MDTEAIALIVDEPIAGHFYWVLQKQDGSDCRPVDAAEGPMPTYGAAMMAGIAALQRRSDARTNPGAQTLH' A
#
# COMPACT_ATOMS: atom_id res chain seq x y z
N MET A 1 12.51 -12.06 13.72
CA MET A 1 11.64 -10.88 13.50
C MET A 1 11.53 -10.74 12.00
N ASP A 2 10.55 -11.41 11.41
CA ASP A 2 10.30 -11.27 9.97
C ASP A 2 9.60 -9.93 9.79
N THR A 3 10.40 -8.92 9.48
CA THR A 3 9.88 -7.62 9.09
C THR A 3 9.23 -7.81 7.73
N GLU A 4 7.96 -8.19 7.73
CA GLU A 4 7.14 -8.31 6.52
C GLU A 4 7.30 -7.02 5.70
N ALA A 5 8.06 -7.11 4.62
CA ALA A 5 8.36 -5.96 3.78
C ALA A 5 7.16 -5.72 2.86
N ILE A 6 6.58 -4.54 2.93
CA ILE A 6 5.53 -4.12 2.00
C ILE A 6 6.18 -3.24 0.94
N ALA A 7 6.11 -3.70 -0.29
CA ALA A 7 6.54 -2.94 -1.46
C ALA A 7 5.36 -2.14 -1.99
N LEU A 8 5.65 -0.90 -2.41
CA LEU A 8 4.74 -0.08 -3.20
C LEU A 8 5.14 -0.20 -4.67
N ILE A 9 4.22 -0.69 -5.49
CA ILE A 9 4.38 -0.81 -6.93
C ILE A 9 3.44 0.19 -7.58
N VAL A 10 3.93 0.90 -8.58
CA VAL A 10 3.12 1.81 -9.42
C VAL A 10 3.29 1.38 -10.87
N ASP A 11 2.18 1.06 -11.51
CA ASP A 11 2.13 0.61 -12.90
C ASP A 11 1.24 1.54 -13.73
N GLU A 12 1.49 1.56 -15.04
CA GLU A 12 0.73 2.31 -16.05
C GLU A 12 0.21 1.33 -17.12
N PRO A 13 -0.89 0.58 -16.86
CA PRO A 13 -1.44 -0.37 -17.83
C PRO A 13 -1.99 0.32 -19.08
N ILE A 14 -2.47 1.56 -18.93
CA ILE A 14 -2.98 2.42 -20.00
C ILE A 14 -2.27 3.76 -19.87
N ALA A 15 -1.79 4.31 -20.98
CA ALA A 15 -1.10 5.60 -20.98
C ALA A 15 -1.93 6.69 -20.27
N GLY A 16 -1.30 7.40 -19.35
CA GLY A 16 -1.92 8.43 -18.51
C GLY A 16 -2.78 7.91 -17.35
N HIS A 17 -2.84 6.59 -17.13
CA HIS A 17 -3.61 5.96 -16.06
C HIS A 17 -2.70 5.13 -15.17
N PHE A 18 -2.30 5.74 -14.06
CA PHE A 18 -1.39 5.14 -13.10
C PHE A 18 -2.18 4.47 -11.98
N TYR A 19 -1.83 3.23 -11.66
CA TYR A 19 -2.39 2.49 -10.54
C TYR A 19 -1.27 2.15 -9.57
N TRP A 20 -1.61 2.06 -8.29
CA TRP A 20 -0.67 1.60 -7.26
C TRP A 20 -1.19 0.33 -6.59
N VAL A 21 -0.27 -0.52 -6.17
CA VAL A 21 -0.56 -1.71 -5.37
C VAL A 21 0.48 -1.81 -4.26
N LEU A 22 0.03 -2.00 -3.03
CA LEU A 22 0.86 -2.44 -1.92
C LEU A 22 0.92 -3.95 -1.92
N GLN A 23 2.11 -4.52 -1.99
CA GLN A 23 2.32 -5.96 -1.98
C GLN A 23 3.18 -6.36 -0.80
N LYS A 24 2.75 -7.37 -0.06
CA LYS A 24 3.58 -8.02 0.95
C LYS A 24 4.53 -8.96 0.24
N GLN A 25 5.82 -8.83 0.54
CA GLN A 25 6.84 -9.79 0.13
C GLN A 25 7.12 -10.75 1.28
N ASP A 26 6.84 -12.03 1.04
CA ASP A 26 7.16 -13.13 1.95
C ASP A 26 7.96 -14.19 1.20
N GLY A 27 9.28 -13.99 1.16
CA GLY A 27 10.17 -14.79 0.31
C GLY A 27 9.82 -14.66 -1.17
N SER A 28 9.29 -15.74 -1.76
CA SER A 28 8.83 -15.78 -3.16
C SER A 28 7.34 -15.47 -3.34
N ASP A 29 6.58 -15.39 -2.25
CA ASP A 29 5.15 -15.08 -2.30
C ASP A 29 4.94 -13.55 -2.30
N CYS A 30 4.32 -13.05 -3.37
CA CYS A 30 3.82 -11.69 -3.43
C CYS A 30 2.30 -11.71 -3.29
N ARG A 31 1.77 -11.08 -2.23
CA ARG A 31 0.32 -10.97 -2.02
C ARG A 31 -0.10 -9.50 -2.00
N PRO A 32 -1.12 -9.10 -2.78
CA PRO A 32 -1.65 -7.75 -2.72
C PRO A 32 -2.29 -7.51 -1.36
N VAL A 33 -1.96 -6.37 -0.75
CA VAL A 33 -2.44 -5.95 0.57
C VAL A 33 -3.47 -4.83 0.41
N ASP A 34 -3.20 -3.90 -0.51
CA ASP A 34 -4.06 -2.78 -0.81
C ASP A 34 -3.78 -2.32 -2.25
N ALA A 35 -4.75 -1.64 -2.88
CA ALA A 35 -4.63 -1.19 -4.25
C ALA A 35 -5.42 0.10 -4.48
N ALA A 36 -5.06 0.82 -5.54
CA ALA A 36 -5.80 1.99 -5.97
C ALA A 36 -7.26 1.66 -6.28
N GLU A 37 -8.19 2.43 -5.73
CA GLU A 37 -9.63 2.33 -6.04
C GLU A 37 -9.95 2.72 -7.49
N GLY A 38 -9.05 3.46 -8.15
CA GLY A 38 -9.19 3.89 -9.53
C GLY A 38 -7.90 4.49 -10.11
N PRO A 39 -7.90 4.83 -11.41
CA PRO A 39 -6.72 5.37 -12.09
C PRO A 39 -6.39 6.76 -11.60
N MET A 40 -5.09 7.03 -11.49
CA MET A 40 -4.55 8.35 -11.18
C MET A 40 -3.96 8.98 -12.44
N PRO A 41 -4.04 10.31 -12.59
CA PRO A 41 -3.62 10.99 -13.82
C PRO A 41 -2.10 11.10 -13.96
N THR A 42 -1.33 10.87 -12.89
CA THR A 42 0.14 10.95 -12.91
C THR A 42 0.77 9.90 -12.01
N TYR A 43 1.99 9.48 -12.36
CA TYR A 43 2.82 8.59 -11.53
C TYR A 43 3.01 9.14 -10.11
N GLY A 44 3.26 10.46 -9.99
CA GLY A 44 3.44 11.12 -8.70
C GLY A 44 2.19 11.03 -7.81
N ALA A 45 0.99 11.18 -8.39
CA ALA A 45 -0.26 11.01 -7.65
C ALA A 45 -0.40 9.56 -7.14
N ALA A 46 -0.13 8.56 -7.98
CA ALA A 46 -0.15 7.15 -7.59
C ALA A 46 0.87 6.82 -6.49
N MET A 47 2.08 7.36 -6.60
CA MET A 47 3.13 7.18 -5.59
C MET A 47 2.74 7.79 -4.24
N MET A 48 2.26 9.04 -4.22
CA MET A 48 1.84 9.69 -2.97
C MET A 48 0.66 8.97 -2.31
N ALA A 49 -0.33 8.57 -3.10
CA ALA A 49 -1.47 7.83 -2.58
C ALA A 49 -1.07 6.46 -2.01
N GLY A 50 -0.17 5.74 -2.69
CA GLY A 50 0.40 4.50 -2.20
C GLY A 50 1.21 4.67 -0.91
N ILE A 51 2.03 5.72 -0.80
CA ILE A 51 2.76 6.05 0.44
C ILE A 51 1.79 6.37 1.58
N ALA A 52 0.73 7.14 1.31
CA ALA A 52 -0.28 7.45 2.31
C ALA A 52 -1.02 6.19 2.79
N ALA A 53 -1.30 5.24 1.90
CA ALA A 53 -1.85 3.93 2.27
C ALA A 53 -0.86 3.11 3.13
N LEU A 54 0.43 3.10 2.75
CA LEU A 54 1.49 2.41 3.49
C LEU A 54 1.67 2.97 4.91
N GLN A 55 1.62 4.30 5.05
CA GLN A 55 1.71 4.99 6.34
C GLN A 55 0.51 4.66 7.22
N ARG A 56 -0.73 4.77 6.71
CA ARG A 56 -1.95 4.39 7.45
C ARG A 56 -1.88 2.97 8.02
N ARG A 57 -1.34 2.02 7.24
CA ARG A 57 -1.14 0.64 7.71
C ARG A 57 -0.06 0.52 8.77
N SER A 58 1.04 1.25 8.61
CA SER A 58 2.13 1.24 9.59
C SER A 58 1.68 1.79 10.94
N ASP A 59 0.85 2.84 10.92
CA ASP A 59 0.23 3.42 12.11
C ASP A 59 -0.74 2.44 12.78
N ALA A 60 -1.60 1.78 12.00
CA ALA A 60 -2.54 0.77 12.51
C ALA A 60 -1.84 -0.43 13.18
N ARG A 61 -0.65 -0.83 12.68
CA ARG A 61 0.16 -1.89 13.31
C ARG A 61 0.87 -1.42 14.58
N THR A 62 1.27 -0.16 14.62
CA THR A 62 2.03 0.42 15.74
C THR A 62 1.11 0.77 16.91
N ASN A 63 -0.19 0.97 16.66
CA ASN A 63 -1.16 1.30 17.70
C ASN A 63 -2.25 0.21 17.88
N PRO A 64 -1.94 -0.94 18.50
CA PRO A 64 -2.95 -1.92 18.91
C PRO A 64 -3.83 -1.43 20.09
N GLY A 65 -3.71 -0.17 20.53
CA GLY A 65 -4.29 0.36 21.78
C GLY A 65 -5.70 0.95 21.70
N ALA A 66 -6.46 0.76 20.61
CA ALA A 66 -7.82 1.30 20.49
C ALA A 66 -8.92 0.22 20.62
N GLN A 67 -8.66 -0.88 21.33
CA GLN A 67 -9.70 -1.82 21.74
C GLN A 67 -9.67 -2.03 23.26
N THR A 68 -10.66 -1.44 23.93
CA THR A 68 -11.32 -1.83 25.19
C THR A 68 -11.48 -0.63 26.10
N LEU A 69 -12.65 0.03 26.03
CA LEU A 69 -13.44 0.40 27.21
C LEU A 69 -14.79 0.99 26.75
N HIS A 70 -15.84 0.19 26.80
CA HIS A 70 -17.10 0.46 27.53
C HIS A 70 -18.07 -0.71 27.41
#